data_AF-A0A7J8U585-F1
#
_entry.id   AF-A0A7J8U585-F1
#
_cell.length_a   1.000
_cell.length_b   1.000
_cell.length_c   1.000
_cell.angle_alpha   90.00
_cell.angle_beta   90.00
_cell.angle_gamma   90.00
#
_symmetry.space_group_name_H-M   'P 1'
#
loop_
_entity.id
_entity.type
_entity.pdbx_description
1 polymer ?
#
loop_
_entity_poly.entity_id
_entity_poly.type
_entity_poly.pdbx_seq_one_letter_code
_entity_poly.pdbx_strand_id
1 'polypeptide(L)'
;MDLQPKQFPIRQNSGIYVVLNTDDVVHSVSGLSATGGVIRNNKGEWILGYNCCLGKCFAATVELWGLLDGLFIIQKQGYNKEVQQVLASEETWSLTYVPRETNRVADALTKMALSSVYSLRIFEVPPIRIKEILQEDNFVDNSLINHPM
;
A
#
# COMPACT_ATOMS: atom_id res chain seq x y z
N MET A 1 -19.22 16.68 -39.20
CA MET A 1 -19.49 15.55 -38.28
C MET A 1 -18.71 15.84 -37.02
N ASP A 2 -19.34 16.56 -36.09
CA ASP A 2 -18.71 16.98 -34.84
C ASP A 2 -18.63 15.77 -33.88
N LEU A 3 -17.40 15.34 -33.61
CA LEU A 3 -17.12 14.41 -32.52
C LEU A 3 -17.13 15.22 -31.22
N GLN A 4 -18.28 15.22 -30.55
CA GLN A 4 -18.35 15.66 -29.15
C GLN A 4 -17.40 14.79 -28.32
N PRO A 5 -16.55 15.36 -27.45
CA PRO A 5 -15.75 14.56 -26.54
C PRO A 5 -16.71 13.76 -25.63
N LYS A 6 -16.48 12.45 -25.53
CA LYS A 6 -17.18 11.62 -24.55
C LYS A 6 -16.82 12.13 -23.16
N GLN A 7 -17.72 12.88 -22.55
CA GLN A 7 -17.66 13.20 -21.13
C GLN A 7 -17.88 11.89 -20.37
N PHE A 8 -16.81 11.31 -19.85
CA PHE A 8 -16.95 10.21 -18.91
C PHE A 8 -17.57 10.78 -17.63
N PRO A 9 -18.59 10.11 -17.05
CA PRO A 9 -19.23 10.64 -15.85
C PRO A 9 -18.18 10.78 -14.76
N ILE A 10 -18.05 12.00 -14.22
CA ILE A 10 -17.29 12.27 -13.00
C ILE A 10 -18.00 11.48 -11.90
N ARG A 11 -17.49 10.27 -11.60
CA ARG A 11 -18.00 9.49 -10.47
C ARG A 11 -17.59 10.25 -9.22
N GLN A 12 -18.55 10.93 -8.61
CA GLN A 12 -18.46 11.30 -7.20
C GLN A 12 -18.46 10.00 -6.39
N ASN A 13 -17.30 9.34 -6.32
CA ASN A 13 -17.14 8.16 -5.51
C ASN A 13 -17.03 8.62 -4.06
N SER A 14 -18.17 8.71 -3.38
CA SER A 14 -18.26 8.51 -1.93
C SER A 14 -17.97 7.04 -1.55
N GLY A 15 -17.17 6.34 -2.37
CA GLY A 15 -16.96 4.91 -2.36
C GLY A 15 -15.97 4.51 -1.29
N ILE A 16 -16.27 3.40 -0.62
CA ILE A 16 -15.34 2.71 0.25
C ILE A 16 -14.25 2.12 -0.65
N TYR A 17 -13.00 2.56 -0.47
CA TYR A 17 -11.83 1.95 -1.09
C TYR A 17 -10.73 1.73 -0.06
N VAL A 18 -9.82 0.82 -0.41
CA VAL A 18 -8.61 0.57 0.36
C VAL A 18 -7.40 1.06 -0.41
N VAL A 19 -6.41 1.57 0.30
CA VAL A 19 -5.14 2.01 -0.26
C VAL A 19 -4.05 1.08 0.24
N LEU A 20 -3.29 0.52 -0.71
CA LEU A 20 -2.08 -0.24 -0.44
C LEU A 20 -0.87 0.64 -0.71
N ASN A 21 -0.14 0.99 0.33
CA ASN A 21 1.18 1.61 0.21
C ASN A 21 2.24 0.56 0.44
N THR A 22 3.20 0.44 -0.49
CA THR A 22 4.33 -0.51 -0.39
C THR A 22 5.64 0.25 -0.43
N ASP A 23 6.66 -0.29 0.23
CA ASP A 23 8.04 0.18 0.09
C ASP A 23 8.99 -1.01 0.21
N ASP A 24 10.23 -0.81 -0.25
CA ASP A 24 11.27 -1.81 -0.18
C ASP A 24 12.62 -1.21 0.22
N VAL A 25 13.52 -2.10 0.61
CA VAL A 25 14.89 -1.73 0.93
C VAL A 25 15.83 -2.85 0.52
N VAL A 26 16.94 -2.48 -0.10
CA VAL A 26 18.12 -3.32 -0.25
C VAL A 26 19.27 -2.65 0.50
N HIS A 27 19.70 -3.29 1.59
CA HIS A 27 20.74 -2.77 2.46
C HIS A 27 22.11 -2.93 1.80
N SER A 28 22.77 -1.82 1.50
CA SER A 28 24.00 -1.78 0.68
C SER A 28 25.17 -2.62 1.23
N VAL A 29 25.31 -2.71 2.56
CA VAL A 29 26.44 -3.44 3.18
C VAL A 29 26.19 -4.95 3.29
N SER A 30 25.08 -5.35 3.93
CA SER A 30 24.75 -6.77 4.13
C SER A 30 24.19 -7.45 2.88
N GLY A 31 23.69 -6.66 1.90
CA GLY A 31 22.91 -7.14 0.77
C GLY A 31 21.53 -7.66 1.14
N LEU A 32 21.11 -7.55 2.41
CA LEU A 32 19.80 -7.98 2.85
C LEU A 32 18.73 -7.06 2.29
N SER A 33 17.61 -7.66 1.94
CA SER A 33 16.46 -6.97 1.39
C SER A 33 15.20 -7.31 2.14
N ALA A 34 14.32 -6.33 2.20
CA ALA A 34 13.03 -6.46 2.83
C ALA A 34 12.00 -5.64 2.07
N THR A 35 10.75 -6.06 2.21
CA THR A 35 9.59 -5.30 1.77
C THR A 35 8.62 -5.15 2.92
N GLY A 36 7.73 -4.17 2.80
CA GLY A 36 6.67 -3.91 3.74
C GLY A 36 5.67 -2.95 3.15
N GLY A 37 4.52 -2.90 3.80
CA GLY A 37 3.45 -2.07 3.34
C GLY A 37 2.32 -1.96 4.34
N VAL A 38 1.46 -0.98 4.09
CA VAL A 38 0.30 -0.67 4.91
C VAL A 38 -0.93 -0.61 4.02
N ILE A 39 -1.98 -1.27 4.49
CA ILE A 39 -3.32 -1.23 3.93
C ILE A 39 -4.15 -0.31 4.82
N ARG A 40 -4.80 0.67 4.19
CA ARG A 40 -5.60 1.69 4.86
C ARG A 40 -6.95 1.83 4.21
N ASN A 41 -7.93 2.38 4.93
CA ASN A 41 -9.17 2.81 4.31
C ASN A 41 -9.00 4.19 3.63
N ASN A 42 -10.05 4.65 2.97
CA ASN A 42 -10.11 5.95 2.31
C ASN A 42 -9.94 7.18 3.23
N LYS A 43 -9.96 7.00 4.55
CA LYS A 43 -9.65 8.06 5.54
C LYS A 43 -8.20 8.02 6.01
N GLY A 44 -7.39 7.11 5.49
CA GLY A 44 -6.02 6.88 5.93
C GLY A 44 -5.92 6.11 7.24
N GLU A 45 -7.03 5.56 7.75
CA GLU A 45 -7.02 4.76 8.98
C GLU A 45 -6.42 3.38 8.70
N TRP A 46 -5.67 2.85 9.67
CA TRP A 46 -5.02 1.55 9.57
C TRP A 46 -6.04 0.42 9.46
N ILE A 47 -5.91 -0.41 8.42
CA ILE A 47 -6.59 -1.70 8.34
C ILE A 47 -5.61 -2.80 8.73
N LEU A 48 -4.43 -2.83 8.11
CA LEU A 48 -3.42 -3.88 8.31
C LEU A 48 -2.05 -3.40 7.84
N GLY A 49 -0.99 -3.92 8.44
CA GLY A 49 0.39 -3.77 7.93
C GLY A 49 1.05 -5.11 7.69
N TYR A 50 2.07 -5.13 6.85
CA TYR A 50 2.89 -6.31 6.64
C TYR A 50 4.34 -5.94 6.43
N ASN A 51 5.23 -6.89 6.70
CA ASN A 51 6.60 -6.83 6.24
C ASN A 51 7.20 -8.23 6.07
N CYS A 52 8.21 -8.34 5.21
CA CYS A 52 8.86 -9.59 4.89
C CYS A 52 10.35 -9.34 4.63
N CYS A 53 11.21 -10.11 5.30
CA CYS A 53 12.64 -10.14 4.98
C CYS A 53 12.86 -11.19 3.88
N LEU A 54 13.33 -10.76 2.71
CA LEU A 54 13.49 -11.62 1.52
C LEU A 54 14.91 -12.18 1.36
N GLY A 55 15.83 -11.83 2.26
CA GLY A 55 17.24 -12.19 2.11
C GLY A 55 17.92 -11.35 1.03
N LYS A 56 18.82 -11.93 0.24
CA LYS A 56 19.55 -11.17 -0.78
C LYS A 56 18.78 -11.19 -2.10
N CYS A 57 18.26 -10.05 -2.53
CA CYS A 57 17.52 -9.89 -3.77
C CYS A 57 17.88 -8.56 -4.45
N PHE A 58 17.56 -8.45 -5.74
CA PHE A 58 17.66 -7.20 -6.49
C PHE A 58 16.46 -6.30 -6.21
N ALA A 59 16.65 -4.97 -6.27
CA ALA A 59 15.59 -3.99 -5.96
C ALA A 59 14.28 -4.27 -6.71
N ALA A 60 14.34 -4.45 -8.04
CA ALA A 60 13.16 -4.76 -8.85
C ALA A 60 12.43 -6.05 -8.42
N THR A 61 13.15 -7.05 -7.89
CA THR A 61 12.55 -8.27 -7.37
C THR A 61 11.80 -7.99 -6.07
N VAL A 62 12.39 -7.19 -5.18
CA VAL A 62 11.81 -6.87 -3.87
C VAL A 62 10.56 -5.99 -4.03
N GLU A 63 10.60 -5.01 -4.94
CA GLU A 63 9.43 -4.19 -5.31
C GLU A 63 8.24 -5.06 -5.75
N LEU A 64 8.47 -6.02 -6.66
CA LEU A 64 7.43 -6.92 -7.16
C LEU A 64 6.87 -7.84 -6.08
N TRP A 65 7.74 -8.40 -5.22
CA TRP A 65 7.29 -9.23 -4.10
C TRP A 65 6.46 -8.43 -3.09
N GLY A 66 6.87 -7.19 -2.79
CA GLY A 66 6.13 -6.30 -1.92
C GLY A 66 4.71 -6.05 -2.39
N LEU A 67 4.54 -5.70 -3.66
CA LEU A 67 3.23 -5.50 -4.28
C LEU A 67 2.41 -6.80 -4.26
N LEU A 68 3.04 -7.91 -4.63
CA LEU A 68 2.37 -9.22 -4.69
C LEU A 68 1.85 -9.65 -3.31
N ASP A 69 2.67 -9.56 -2.27
CA ASP A 69 2.28 -9.89 -0.89
C ASP A 69 1.13 -9.00 -0.42
N GLY A 70 1.20 -7.69 -0.65
CA GLY A 70 0.15 -6.75 -0.29
C GLY A 70 -1.19 -7.08 -0.97
N LEU A 71 -1.17 -7.35 -2.27
CA LEU A 71 -2.36 -7.74 -3.03
C LEU A 71 -2.94 -9.08 -2.56
N PHE A 72 -2.09 -10.08 -2.29
CA PHE A 72 -2.53 -11.36 -1.74
C PHE A 72 -3.16 -11.21 -0.35
N ILE A 73 -2.61 -10.34 0.49
CA ILE A 73 -3.16 -10.09 1.83
C ILE A 73 -4.54 -9.44 1.70
N ILE A 74 -4.70 -8.44 0.82
CA ILE A 74 -6.00 -7.83 0.53
C ILE A 74 -6.99 -8.91 0.08
N GLN A 75 -6.60 -9.73 -0.90
CA GLN A 75 -7.45 -10.80 -1.42
C GLN A 75 -7.87 -11.81 -0.33
N LYS A 76 -6.95 -12.21 0.54
CA LYS A 76 -7.19 -13.18 1.62
C LYS A 76 -7.93 -12.59 2.82
N GLN A 77 -7.84 -11.29 3.05
CA GLN A 77 -8.53 -10.58 4.13
C GLN A 77 -10.00 -10.27 3.80
N GLY A 78 -10.65 -11.12 3.00
CA GLY A 78 -12.08 -11.11 2.74
C GLY A 78 -12.96 -11.32 3.98
N TYR A 79 -12.51 -10.93 5.19
CA TYR A 79 -13.31 -10.75 6.41
C TYR A 79 -13.52 -9.27 6.75
N ASN A 80 -12.72 -8.34 6.23
CA ASN A 80 -13.01 -6.91 6.36
C ASN A 80 -14.05 -6.53 5.29
N LYS A 81 -15.23 -6.05 5.73
CA LYS A 81 -16.33 -5.62 4.86
C LYS A 81 -15.89 -4.58 3.82
N GLU A 82 -14.95 -3.71 4.17
CA GLU A 82 -14.40 -2.69 3.28
C GLU A 82 -13.59 -3.34 2.16
N VAL A 83 -12.72 -4.30 2.50
CA VAL A 83 -11.92 -5.06 1.53
C VAL A 83 -12.82 -5.93 0.64
N GLN A 84 -13.84 -6.58 1.22
CA GLN A 84 -14.82 -7.36 0.46
C GLN A 84 -15.56 -6.50 -0.57
N GLN A 85 -16.00 -5.30 -0.18
CA GLN A 85 -16.74 -4.40 -1.08
C GLN A 85 -15.87 -3.91 -2.24
N VAL A 86 -14.59 -3.65 -1.97
CA VAL A 86 -13.62 -3.25 -3.02
C VAL A 86 -13.32 -4.39 -3.97
N LEU A 87 -13.03 -5.59 -3.46
CA LEU A 87 -12.74 -6.77 -4.29
C LEU A 87 -13.95 -7.25 -5.09
N ALA A 88 -15.17 -6.99 -4.59
CA ALA A 88 -16.41 -7.26 -5.32
C ALA A 88 -16.71 -6.20 -6.40
N SER A 89 -16.00 -5.07 -6.43
CA SER A 89 -16.12 -4.09 -7.51
C SER A 89 -15.13 -4.46 -8.63
N GLU A 90 -15.65 -4.88 -9.77
CA GLU A 90 -14.83 -5.54 -10.80
C GLU A 90 -13.83 -4.64 -11.54
N GLU A 91 -13.87 -3.30 -11.42
CA GLU A 91 -13.15 -2.44 -12.40
C GLU A 91 -12.64 -1.07 -11.90
N THR A 92 -12.14 -0.92 -10.66
CA THR A 92 -11.43 0.32 -10.29
C THR A 92 -10.22 0.08 -9.38
N TRP A 93 -9.09 -0.31 -9.97
CA TRP A 93 -7.78 -0.18 -9.34
C TRP A 93 -6.95 0.86 -10.08
N SER A 94 -6.14 1.61 -9.34
CA SER A 94 -5.14 2.52 -9.90
C SER A 94 -3.81 2.30 -9.19
N LEU A 95 -2.72 2.43 -9.94
CA LEU A 95 -1.38 2.44 -9.39
C LEU A 95 -0.84 3.86 -9.54
N THR A 96 -0.50 4.47 -8.42
CA THR A 96 0.02 5.84 -8.38
C THR A 96 1.37 5.87 -7.68
N TYR A 97 2.27 6.70 -8.19
CA TYR A 97 3.54 6.95 -7.54
C TYR A 97 3.32 7.81 -6.29
N VAL A 98 3.97 7.43 -5.19
CA VAL A 98 3.98 8.18 -3.93
C VAL A 98 5.43 8.51 -3.58
N PRO A 99 5.79 9.80 -3.40
CA PRO A 99 7.12 10.19 -2.93
C PRO A 99 7.50 9.48 -1.62
N ARG A 100 8.77 9.14 -1.46
CA ARG A 100 9.26 8.38 -0.30
C ARG A 100 8.97 9.11 1.02
N GLU A 101 9.09 10.43 1.00
CA GLU A 101 8.88 11.31 2.16
C GLU A 101 7.44 11.29 2.65
N THR A 102 6.49 10.92 1.80
CA THR A 102 5.07 10.77 2.14
C THR A 102 4.65 9.32 2.31
N ASN A 103 5.57 8.36 2.19
CA ASN A 103 5.34 6.92 2.37
C ASN A 103 5.98 6.37 3.66
N ARG A 104 6.03 7.19 4.72
CA ARG A 104 6.83 6.94 5.92
C ARG A 104 6.43 5.67 6.69
N VAL A 105 5.14 5.34 6.71
CA VAL A 105 4.65 4.15 7.41
C VAL A 105 5.11 2.87 6.71
N ALA A 106 5.03 2.80 5.38
CA ALA A 106 5.52 1.64 4.64
C ALA A 106 7.05 1.52 4.76
N ASP A 107 7.79 2.63 4.60
CA ASP A 107 9.25 2.68 4.79
C ASP A 107 9.67 2.17 6.18
N ALA A 108 8.96 2.58 7.24
CA ALA A 108 9.24 2.12 8.58
C ALA A 108 8.94 0.62 8.78
N LEU A 109 7.82 0.12 8.25
CA LEU A 109 7.48 -1.30 8.29
C LEU A 109 8.52 -2.15 7.55
N THR A 110 8.98 -1.68 6.39
CA THR A 110 10.05 -2.30 5.60
C THR A 110 11.36 -2.36 6.37
N LYS A 111 11.79 -1.25 6.96
CA LYS A 111 13.02 -1.21 7.79
C LYS A 111 12.93 -2.12 9.01
N MET A 112 11.74 -2.28 9.60
CA MET A 112 11.51 -3.23 10.70
C MET A 112 11.66 -4.71 10.30
N ALA A 113 11.59 -5.05 9.01
CA ALA A 113 11.80 -6.43 8.54
C ALA A 113 13.28 -6.80 8.43
N LEU A 114 14.20 -5.84 8.27
CA LEU A 114 15.64 -6.14 8.15
C LEU A 114 16.24 -6.83 9.38
N SER A 115 15.62 -6.69 10.55
CA SER A 115 16.02 -7.37 11.80
C SER A 115 15.22 -8.64 12.10
N SER A 116 14.38 -9.10 11.17
CA SER A 116 13.47 -10.23 11.34
C SER A 116 13.99 -11.52 10.72
N VAL A 117 13.40 -12.64 11.16
CA VAL A 117 13.42 -13.91 10.42
C VAL A 117 12.80 -13.74 9.02
N TYR A 118 13.29 -14.54 8.05
CA TYR A 118 12.89 -14.58 6.64
C TYR A 118 11.45 -15.09 6.44
N SER A 119 10.47 -14.37 6.99
CA SER A 119 9.06 -14.73 6.98
C SER A 119 8.18 -13.50 6.84
N LEU A 120 7.09 -13.64 6.08
CA LEU A 120 6.03 -12.63 6.01
C LEU A 120 5.35 -12.51 7.38
N ARG A 121 5.27 -11.28 7.88
CA ARG A 121 4.55 -10.93 9.12
C ARG A 121 3.39 -10.02 8.77
N ILE A 122 2.27 -10.25 9.44
CA ILE A 122 1.03 -9.49 9.30
C ILE A 122 0.72 -8.83 10.65
N PHE A 123 0.32 -7.56 10.61
CA PHE A 123 0.04 -6.72 11.77
C PHE A 123 -1.40 -6.20 11.67
N GLU A 124 -2.32 -6.81 12.42
CA GLU A 124 -3.70 -6.31 12.54
C GLU A 124 -3.75 -4.98 13.31
N VAL A 125 -2.82 -4.77 14.24
CA VAL A 125 -2.68 -3.54 15.02
C VAL A 125 -1.31 -2.91 14.72
N PRO A 126 -1.20 -1.57 14.57
CA PRO A 126 0.07 -0.93 14.33
C PRO A 126 1.07 -1.24 15.45
N PRO A 127 2.30 -1.71 15.13
CA PRO A 127 3.36 -1.85 16.12
C PRO A 127 3.66 -0.52 16.82
N ILE A 128 4.17 -0.56 18.06
CA ILE A 128 4.43 0.65 18.88
C ILE A 128 5.24 1.70 18.11
N ARG A 129 6.32 1.28 17.44
CA ARG A 129 7.19 2.16 16.62
C ARG A 129 6.48 2.78 15.41
N ILE A 130 5.39 2.18 14.94
CA ILE A 130 4.62 2.65 13.79
C ILE A 130 3.50 3.61 14.23
N LYS A 131 3.01 3.51 15.48
CA LYS A 131 1.91 4.36 15.97
C LYS A 131 2.25 5.85 15.91
N GLU A 132 3.44 6.23 16.33
CA GLU A 132 3.91 7.63 16.30
C GLU A 132 4.00 8.13 14.85
N ILE A 133 4.62 7.34 13.97
CA ILE A 133 4.75 7.68 12.54
C ILE A 133 3.38 7.82 11.89
N LEU A 134 2.44 6.93 12.21
CA LEU A 134 1.07 6.95 11.70
C LEU A 134 0.28 8.17 12.18
N GLN A 135 0.50 8.64 13.42
CA GLN A 135 -0.14 9.85 13.95
C GLN A 135 0.36 11.12 13.27
N GLU A 136 1.64 11.15 12.91
CA GLU A 136 2.26 12.25 12.18
C GLU A 136 2.05 12.16 10.67
N ASP A 137 1.46 11.06 10.18
CA ASP A 137 1.31 10.80 8.77
C ASP A 137 0.17 11.61 8.17
N ASN A 138 0.52 12.62 7.37
CA ASN A 138 -0.43 13.37 6.58
C ASN A 138 -0.83 12.55 5.35
N PHE A 139 -1.64 11.50 5.56
CA PHE A 139 -2.17 10.70 4.47
C PHE A 139 -2.94 11.60 3.49
N VAL A 140 -2.48 11.64 2.25
CA VAL A 140 -3.15 12.32 1.14
C VAL A 140 -3.48 11.26 0.10
N ASP A 141 -4.77 11.13 -0.20
CA ASP A 141 -5.19 10.31 -1.33
C ASP A 141 -4.89 11.02 -2.66
N ASN A 142 -3.82 10.58 -3.31
CA ASN A 142 -3.40 11.12 -4.61
C ASN A 142 -4.26 10.56 -5.78
N SER A 143 -5.18 9.62 -5.54
CA SER A 143 -6.03 9.06 -6.59
C SER A 143 -7.01 10.08 -7.19
N LEU A 144 -7.30 11.17 -6.46
CA LEU A 144 -8.19 12.25 -6.90
C LEU A 144 -7.49 13.36 -7.69
N ILE A 145 -6.14 13.40 -7.69
CA ILE A 145 -5.38 14.53 -8.27
C ILE A 145 -5.22 14.40 -9.80
N ASN A 146 -5.43 13.20 -10.36
CA ASN A 146 -5.18 12.90 -11.78
C ASN A 146 -6.44 12.74 -12.65
N HIS A 147 -7.63 13.11 -12.15
CA HIS A 147 -8.84 13.15 -12.98
C HIS A 147 -9.15 14.61 -13.38
N PRO A 148 -8.86 15.03 -14.62
CA PRO A 148 -9.13 16.39 -15.06
C PRO A 148 -10.65 16.68 -15.04
N MET A 149 -11.00 17.88 -14.57
CA MET A 149 -12.33 18.48 -14.66
C MET A 149 -12.80 18.66 -16.11
#